data_AF-A0A1F9FDU5-F1
#
_entry.id   AF-A0A1F9FDU5-F1
#
_cell.length_a   1.000
_cell.length_b   1.000
_cell.length_c   1.000
_cell.angle_alpha   90.00
_cell.angle_beta   90.00
_cell.angle_gamma   90.00
#
_symmetry.space_group_name_H-M   'P 1'
#
loop_
_entity.id
_entity.type
_entity.pdbx_description
1 polymer ?
#
loop_
_entity_poly.entity_id
_entity_poly.type
_entity_poly.pdbx_seq_one_letter_code
_entity_poly.pdbx_strand_id
1 'polypeptide(L)'
;MDRLFENMDRWRHLPSYQLERRVDVFFSVFMKDVVEAHVGVALKPVIVPEFPLRHGSLDPNLDTRTDTRARDTRNRSSKVDYLLVSQDLASAFFVELKTDMRSRDPKQDAHMRTAQRLGLRRVLKGVCTLAECSTEAGKYRALLGELAALGLVESESTSRFRLSGADPTLSIVYVQPVRSGVSELVIDFAEFATRIESSGDEIGRIFATHLRRWMTEPGA
;
A
#
# COMPACT_ATOMS: atom_id res chain seq x y z
N MET A 1 -15.84 18.09 -11.64
CA MET A 1 -14.68 17.24 -11.34
C MET A 1 -13.54 17.49 -12.32
N ASP A 2 -13.83 17.75 -13.59
CA ASP A 2 -12.83 17.97 -14.65
C ASP A 2 -11.71 18.96 -14.31
N ARG A 3 -12.06 20.15 -13.81
CA ARG A 3 -11.07 21.17 -13.41
C ARG A 3 -10.04 20.68 -12.39
N LEU A 4 -10.41 19.71 -11.53
CA LEU A 4 -9.48 19.12 -10.56
C LEU A 4 -8.42 18.29 -11.29
N PHE A 5 -8.85 17.42 -12.20
CA PHE A 5 -7.94 16.58 -12.97
C PHE A 5 -7.12 17.37 -13.99
N GLU A 6 -7.69 18.41 -14.61
CA GLU A 6 -6.94 19.35 -15.45
C GLU A 6 -5.83 20.07 -14.68
N ASN A 7 -6.09 20.44 -13.42
CA ASN A 7 -5.05 21.00 -12.57
C ASN A 7 -3.97 19.96 -12.29
N MET A 8 -4.33 18.70 -12.00
CA MET A 8 -3.36 17.62 -11.79
C MET A 8 -2.53 17.32 -13.04
N ASP A 9 -3.15 17.31 -14.24
CA ASP A 9 -2.48 17.21 -15.54
C ASP A 9 -1.42 18.28 -15.70
N ARG A 10 -1.73 19.53 -15.34
CA ARG A 10 -0.78 20.65 -15.45
C ARG A 10 0.28 20.61 -14.35
N TRP A 11 -0.12 20.35 -13.12
CA TRP A 11 0.74 20.47 -11.95
C TRP A 11 1.76 19.33 -11.85
N ARG A 12 1.50 18.16 -12.43
CA ARG A 12 2.50 17.08 -12.50
C ARG A 12 3.78 17.45 -13.24
N HIS A 13 3.76 18.51 -14.05
CA HIS A 13 4.94 19.06 -14.73
C HIS A 13 5.71 20.09 -13.88
N LEU A 14 5.17 20.50 -12.73
CA LEU A 14 5.82 21.48 -11.86
C LEU A 14 6.85 20.81 -10.96
N PRO A 15 7.99 21.47 -10.67
CA PRO A 15 8.98 20.95 -9.74
C PRO A 15 8.34 20.62 -8.38
N SER A 16 8.75 19.49 -7.80
CA SER A 16 8.34 19.05 -6.46
C SER A 16 6.84 18.75 -6.29
N TYR A 17 6.02 18.85 -7.35
CA TYR A 17 4.62 18.43 -7.25
C TYR A 17 4.52 16.92 -7.18
N GLN A 18 3.83 16.41 -6.16
CA GLN A 18 3.69 14.98 -5.90
C GLN A 18 2.30 14.53 -6.30
N LEU A 19 2.13 14.18 -7.57
CA LEU A 19 0.85 13.72 -8.11
C LEU A 19 0.31 12.52 -7.31
N GLU A 20 1.18 11.54 -7.04
CA GLU A 20 0.91 10.31 -6.26
C GLU A 20 0.05 10.57 -5.02
N ARG A 21 0.46 11.52 -4.16
CA ARG A 21 -0.22 11.88 -2.89
C ARG A 21 -1.52 12.66 -3.04
N ARG A 22 -1.88 13.05 -4.27
CA ARG A 22 -3.11 13.77 -4.57
C ARG A 22 -4.13 12.87 -5.24
N VAL A 23 -3.64 11.83 -5.91
CA VAL A 23 -4.49 10.90 -6.66
C VAL A 23 -4.73 9.57 -5.94
N ASP A 24 -3.99 9.30 -4.87
CA ASP A 24 -4.13 8.11 -4.01
C ASP A 24 -5.60 7.89 -3.59
N VAL A 25 -6.34 8.95 -3.28
CA VAL A 25 -7.75 8.86 -2.88
C VAL A 25 -8.62 8.32 -4.02
N PHE A 26 -8.34 8.67 -5.28
CA PHE A 26 -9.08 8.12 -6.44
C PHE A 26 -8.71 6.67 -6.70
N PHE A 27 -7.42 6.34 -6.57
CA PHE A 27 -6.98 4.96 -6.63
C PHE A 27 -7.68 4.10 -5.57
N SER A 28 -7.81 4.58 -4.33
CA SER A 28 -8.44 3.83 -3.24
C SER A 28 -9.89 3.42 -3.50
N VAL A 29 -10.64 4.22 -4.27
CA VAL A 29 -12.05 3.92 -4.62
C VAL A 29 -12.15 2.67 -5.48
N PHE A 30 -11.20 2.49 -6.40
CA PHE A 30 -11.24 1.41 -7.39
C PHE A 30 -10.23 0.29 -7.10
N MET A 31 -9.34 0.47 -6.11
CA MET A 31 -8.19 -0.41 -5.88
C MET A 31 -8.59 -1.86 -5.70
N LYS A 32 -9.60 -2.13 -4.87
CA LYS A 32 -10.07 -3.50 -4.60
C LYS A 32 -10.43 -4.20 -5.90
N ASP A 33 -11.35 -3.64 -6.68
CA ASP A 33 -11.91 -4.30 -7.85
C ASP A 33 -10.85 -4.48 -8.94
N VAL A 34 -9.94 -3.51 -9.10
CA VAL A 34 -8.84 -3.60 -10.05
C VAL A 34 -7.84 -4.67 -9.64
N VAL A 35 -7.45 -4.74 -8.35
CA VAL A 35 -6.53 -5.77 -7.87
C VAL A 35 -7.19 -7.15 -7.94
N GLU A 36 -8.44 -7.32 -7.48
CA GLU A 36 -9.21 -8.57 -7.60
C GLU A 36 -9.20 -9.12 -9.03
N ALA A 37 -9.51 -8.26 -9.99
CA ALA A 37 -9.54 -8.62 -11.39
C ALA A 37 -8.16 -9.01 -11.95
N HIS A 38 -7.09 -8.41 -11.42
CA HIS A 38 -5.71 -8.70 -11.82
C HIS A 38 -5.19 -10.01 -11.23
N VAL A 39 -5.41 -10.24 -9.93
CA VAL A 39 -4.87 -11.41 -9.21
C VAL A 39 -5.79 -12.63 -9.26
N GLY A 40 -7.05 -12.45 -9.65
CA GLY A 40 -8.03 -13.54 -9.78
C GLY A 40 -8.53 -14.12 -8.44
N VAL A 41 -8.37 -13.39 -7.33
CA VAL A 41 -8.89 -13.78 -6.02
C VAL A 41 -9.85 -12.73 -5.48
N ALA A 42 -10.90 -13.16 -4.78
CA ALA A 42 -11.82 -12.24 -4.09
C ALA A 42 -11.15 -11.63 -2.87
N LEU A 43 -11.25 -10.31 -2.71
CA LEU A 43 -10.66 -9.53 -1.63
C LEU A 43 -11.72 -9.07 -0.61
N LYS A 44 -11.28 -8.83 0.61
CA LYS A 44 -12.10 -8.18 1.64
C LYS A 44 -12.43 -6.74 1.22
N PRO A 45 -13.58 -6.19 1.66
CA PRO A 45 -13.97 -4.82 1.33
C PRO A 45 -13.07 -3.75 1.97
N VAL A 46 -12.40 -4.10 3.07
CA VAL A 46 -11.50 -3.18 3.78
C VAL A 46 -10.15 -3.11 3.06
N ILE A 47 -9.68 -1.90 2.82
CA ILE A 47 -8.32 -1.60 2.35
C ILE A 47 -7.61 -0.77 3.43
N VAL A 48 -6.34 -1.06 3.71
CA VAL A 48 -5.58 -0.33 4.74
C VAL A 48 -4.55 0.56 4.06
N PRO A 49 -4.75 1.90 4.04
CA PRO A 49 -3.79 2.81 3.43
C PRO A 49 -2.57 3.06 4.35
N GLU A 50 -1.46 3.49 3.74
CA GLU A 50 -0.22 3.87 4.43
C GLU A 50 0.28 2.82 5.44
N PHE A 51 0.23 1.54 5.07
CA PHE A 51 0.51 0.43 5.96
C PHE A 51 1.98 0.44 6.46
N PRO A 52 2.23 0.44 7.78
CA PRO A 52 3.57 0.60 8.31
C PRO A 52 4.39 -0.70 8.33
N LEU A 53 5.63 -0.62 7.87
CA LEU A 53 6.65 -1.66 7.98
C LEU A 53 7.71 -1.25 9.01
N ARG A 54 7.65 -1.82 10.22
CA ARG A 54 8.65 -1.57 11.27
C ARG A 54 10.04 -2.04 10.82
N HIS A 55 11.03 -1.15 10.81
CA HIS A 55 12.39 -1.50 10.37
C HIS A 55 13.02 -2.65 11.17
N GLY A 56 12.83 -2.68 12.49
CA GLY A 56 13.29 -3.79 13.32
C GLY A 56 12.70 -5.15 12.93
N SER A 57 11.49 -5.17 12.39
CA SER A 57 10.87 -6.42 11.94
C SER A 57 11.47 -6.93 10.64
N LEU A 58 12.03 -6.02 9.82
CA LEU A 58 12.67 -6.33 8.54
C LEU A 58 14.15 -6.71 8.70
N ASP A 59 14.81 -6.24 9.75
CA ASP A 59 16.23 -6.51 10.03
C ASP A 59 16.42 -7.13 11.43
N PRO A 60 16.65 -8.46 11.53
CA PRO A 60 16.91 -9.13 12.80
C PRO A 60 18.11 -8.59 13.59
N ASN A 61 19.13 -8.09 12.90
CA ASN A 61 20.30 -7.49 13.56
C ASN A 61 19.90 -6.17 14.23
N LEU A 62 19.07 -5.37 13.55
CA LEU A 62 18.52 -4.16 14.13
C LEU A 62 17.58 -4.45 15.32
N ASP A 63 16.83 -5.56 15.29
CA ASP A 63 15.86 -5.93 16.33
C ASP A 63 16.48 -6.37 17.66
N THR A 64 17.74 -6.81 17.65
CA THR A 64 18.44 -7.33 18.84
C THR A 64 19.42 -6.34 19.48
N ARG A 65 19.88 -5.33 18.74
CA ARG A 65 20.84 -4.31 19.22
C ARG A 65 20.33 -3.43 20.38
N THR A 66 21.09 -3.29 21.46
CA THR A 66 20.59 -2.57 22.65
C THR A 66 20.97 -1.08 22.71
N ASP A 67 21.84 -0.62 21.82
CA ASP A 67 22.31 0.78 21.77
C ASP A 67 21.19 1.76 21.41
N THR A 68 21.25 2.97 21.97
CA THR A 68 20.19 3.99 21.87
C THR A 68 19.86 4.35 20.43
N ARG A 69 20.87 4.48 19.56
CA ARG A 69 20.68 4.79 18.13
C ARG A 69 19.96 3.66 17.40
N ALA A 70 20.27 2.42 17.73
CA ALA A 70 19.56 1.26 17.19
C ALA A 70 18.10 1.21 17.63
N ARG A 71 17.78 1.56 18.90
CA ARG A 71 16.38 1.63 19.37
C ARG A 71 15.54 2.61 18.57
N ASP A 72 16.04 3.82 18.37
CA ASP A 72 15.35 4.85 17.59
C ASP A 72 15.16 4.43 16.13
N THR A 73 16.13 3.73 15.55
CA THR A 73 16.06 3.27 14.16
C THR A 73 15.10 2.10 13.98
N ARG A 74 15.06 1.20 14.98
CA ARG A 74 14.23 -0.02 14.99
C ARG A 74 12.74 0.27 14.98
N ASN A 75 12.32 1.29 15.73
CA ASN A 75 10.90 1.65 15.88
C ASN A 75 10.45 2.74 14.88
N ARG A 76 11.27 3.03 13.86
CA ARG A 76 10.81 3.73 12.66
C ARG A 76 10.11 2.76 11.72
N SER A 77 9.26 3.30 10.86
CA SER A 77 8.60 2.57 9.80
C SER A 77 8.84 3.21 8.44
N SER A 78 8.96 2.37 7.42
CA SER A 78 8.59 2.74 6.06
C SER A 78 7.10 2.45 5.85
N LYS A 79 6.48 3.04 4.84
CA LYS A 79 5.06 2.82 4.53
C LYS A 79 4.95 2.11 3.19
N VAL A 80 3.92 1.27 3.06
CA VAL A 80 3.40 0.76 1.79
C VAL A 80 2.08 1.49 1.55
N ASP A 81 1.76 1.84 0.31
CA ASP A 81 0.56 2.63 0.04
C ASP A 81 -0.73 1.92 0.47
N TYR A 82 -0.86 0.61 0.21
CA TYR A 82 -2.02 -0.17 0.67
C TYR A 82 -1.69 -1.60 1.06
N LEU A 83 -2.48 -2.14 1.99
CA LEU A 83 -2.62 -3.58 2.26
C LEU A 83 -4.05 -4.03 1.93
N LEU A 84 -4.15 -5.07 1.10
CA LEU A 84 -5.39 -5.78 0.77
C LEU A 84 -5.25 -7.26 1.15
N VAL A 85 -6.36 -7.92 1.46
CA VAL A 85 -6.39 -9.32 1.92
C VAL A 85 -7.50 -10.08 1.22
N SER A 86 -7.23 -11.33 0.83
CA SER A 86 -8.25 -12.20 0.24
C SER A 86 -9.36 -12.55 1.25
N GLN A 87 -10.55 -12.82 0.74
CA GLN A 87 -11.72 -13.16 1.57
C GLN A 87 -11.47 -14.38 2.46
N ASP A 88 -10.79 -15.38 1.90
CA ASP A 88 -10.43 -16.64 2.55
C ASP A 88 -9.18 -16.57 3.45
N LEU A 89 -8.56 -15.40 3.56
CA LEU A 89 -7.32 -15.17 4.32
C LEU A 89 -6.11 -15.99 3.84
N ALA A 90 -6.13 -16.52 2.62
CA ALA A 90 -5.01 -17.26 2.05
C ALA A 90 -3.92 -16.35 1.46
N SER A 91 -4.29 -15.15 1.00
CA SER A 91 -3.40 -14.21 0.31
C SER A 91 -3.53 -12.79 0.85
N ALA A 92 -2.42 -12.06 0.84
CA ALA A 92 -2.36 -10.64 1.15
C ALA A 92 -1.48 -9.93 0.12
N PHE A 93 -1.84 -8.69 -0.18
CA PHE A 93 -1.22 -7.90 -1.23
C PHE A 93 -0.79 -6.56 -0.65
N PHE A 94 0.51 -6.32 -0.67
CA PHE A 94 1.03 -4.96 -0.62
C PHE A 94 0.88 -4.34 -1.99
N VAL A 95 0.18 -3.22 -2.05
CA VAL A 95 0.03 -2.44 -3.28
C VAL A 95 0.83 -1.16 -3.12
N GLU A 96 1.79 -0.97 -4.02
CA GLU A 96 2.62 0.24 -4.09
C GLU A 96 2.23 1.04 -5.34
N LEU A 97 1.86 2.31 -5.14
CA LEU A 97 1.45 3.22 -6.18
C LEU A 97 2.64 4.08 -6.62
N LYS A 98 2.80 4.20 -7.94
CA LYS A 98 3.73 5.12 -8.58
C LYS A 98 3.00 5.90 -9.66
N THR A 99 3.23 7.22 -9.71
CA THR A 99 2.70 8.09 -10.77
C THR A 99 3.77 8.58 -11.75
N ASP A 100 5.02 8.21 -11.49
CA ASP A 100 6.20 8.47 -12.31
C ASP A 100 7.12 7.23 -12.22
N MET A 101 7.66 6.76 -13.34
CA MET A 101 8.58 5.63 -13.35
C MET A 101 9.89 5.92 -12.61
N ARG A 102 10.27 7.19 -12.49
CA ARG A 102 11.48 7.65 -11.80
C ARG A 102 11.30 7.73 -10.29
N SER A 103 10.07 7.60 -9.77
CA SER A 103 9.79 7.68 -8.33
C SER A 103 9.98 6.35 -7.57
N ARG A 104 10.46 5.29 -8.24
CA ARG A 104 10.79 4.02 -7.57
C ARG A 104 12.05 4.18 -6.71
N ASP A 105 11.90 4.01 -5.39
CA ASP A 105 13.01 3.99 -4.43
C ASP A 105 13.49 2.55 -4.21
N PRO A 106 14.72 2.20 -4.61
CA PRO A 106 15.28 0.84 -4.42
C PRO A 106 15.28 0.37 -2.97
N LYS A 107 15.38 1.29 -2.00
CA LYS A 107 15.36 0.96 -0.58
C LYS A 107 13.96 0.54 -0.13
N GLN A 108 12.93 1.22 -0.60
CA GLN A 108 11.54 0.87 -0.31
C GLN A 108 11.19 -0.49 -0.94
N ASP A 109 11.61 -0.73 -2.18
CA ASP A 109 11.47 -2.04 -2.84
C ASP A 109 12.17 -3.15 -2.03
N ALA A 110 13.39 -2.89 -1.54
CA ALA A 110 14.12 -3.84 -0.71
C ALA A 110 13.41 -4.14 0.62
N HIS A 111 12.80 -3.14 1.26
CA HIS A 111 11.99 -3.33 2.47
C HIS A 111 10.76 -4.20 2.18
N MET A 112 10.01 -3.92 1.11
CA MET A 112 8.83 -4.70 0.73
C MET A 112 9.19 -6.14 0.38
N ARG A 113 10.24 -6.36 -0.42
CA ARG A 113 10.72 -7.72 -0.76
C ARG A 113 11.19 -8.48 0.48
N THR A 114 11.80 -7.78 1.44
CA THR A 114 12.16 -8.37 2.74
C THR A 114 10.92 -8.74 3.54
N ALA A 115 9.92 -7.87 3.60
CA ALA A 115 8.64 -8.14 4.26
C ALA A 115 7.92 -9.35 3.63
N GLN A 116 7.87 -9.41 2.30
CA GLN A 116 7.33 -10.54 1.54
C GLN A 116 7.99 -11.86 1.94
N ARG A 117 9.34 -11.90 1.93
CA ARG A 117 10.11 -13.10 2.30
C ARG A 117 9.89 -13.52 3.76
N LEU A 118 9.70 -12.56 4.66
CA LEU A 118 9.50 -12.80 6.09
C LEU A 118 8.06 -13.20 6.45
N GLY A 119 7.10 -12.97 5.55
CA GLY A 119 5.69 -13.26 5.74
C GLY A 119 4.94 -12.19 6.52
N LEU A 120 3.61 -12.11 6.27
CA LEU A 120 2.77 -11.06 6.85
C LEU A 120 2.70 -11.15 8.37
N ARG A 121 2.68 -12.35 8.96
CA ARG A 121 2.66 -12.53 10.43
C ARG A 121 3.80 -11.80 11.13
N ARG A 122 5.02 -11.84 10.58
CA ARG A 122 6.18 -11.12 11.15
C ARG A 122 6.01 -9.61 11.02
N VAL A 123 5.44 -9.15 9.91
CA VAL A 123 5.16 -7.72 9.71
C VAL A 123 4.12 -7.22 10.70
N LEU A 124 3.01 -7.94 10.87
CA LEU A 124 1.94 -7.62 11.82
C LEU A 124 2.45 -7.56 13.26
N LYS A 125 3.32 -8.50 13.66
CA LYS A 125 3.99 -8.42 14.96
C LYS A 125 4.73 -7.09 15.14
N GLY A 126 5.39 -6.62 14.08
CA GLY A 126 6.04 -5.31 14.05
C GLY A 126 5.07 -4.15 14.24
N VAL A 127 3.90 -4.21 13.62
CA VAL A 127 2.84 -3.20 13.79
C VAL A 127 2.34 -3.16 15.23
N CYS A 128 2.11 -4.32 15.86
CA CYS A 128 1.77 -4.40 17.28
C CYS A 128 2.86 -3.75 18.16
N THR A 129 4.14 -4.05 17.90
CA THR A 129 5.26 -3.42 18.63
C THR A 129 5.30 -1.90 18.43
N LEU A 130 5.02 -1.40 17.21
CA LEU A 130 4.93 0.04 16.97
C LEU A 130 3.78 0.68 17.77
N ALA A 131 2.63 0.01 17.82
CA ALA A 131 1.48 0.49 18.59
C ALA A 131 1.78 0.62 20.08
N GLU A 132 2.56 -0.32 20.64
CA GLU A 132 2.97 -0.31 22.05
C GLU A 132 3.95 0.82 22.40
N CYS A 133 4.82 1.22 21.46
CA CYS A 133 5.86 2.21 21.71
C CYS A 133 5.58 3.60 21.13
N SER A 134 4.47 3.79 20.42
CA SER A 134 4.14 5.05 19.73
C SER A 134 3.42 6.04 20.66
N THR A 135 3.72 7.33 20.50
CA THR A 135 2.94 8.42 21.12
C THR A 135 1.58 8.63 20.45
N GLU A 136 1.37 8.11 19.24
CA GLU A 136 0.16 8.24 18.44
C GLU A 136 -0.83 7.08 18.69
N ALA A 137 -1.08 6.75 19.96
CA ALA A 137 -1.86 5.57 20.35
C ALA A 137 -3.26 5.50 19.71
N GLY A 138 -3.92 6.65 19.51
CA GLY A 138 -5.23 6.73 18.85
C GLY A 138 -5.19 6.28 17.38
N LYS A 139 -4.15 6.68 16.63
CA LYS A 139 -3.98 6.29 15.22
C LYS A 139 -3.67 4.81 15.09
N TYR A 140 -2.80 4.28 15.95
CA TYR A 140 -2.49 2.84 15.95
C TYR A 140 -3.70 1.99 16.37
N ARG A 141 -4.54 2.49 17.29
CA ARG A 141 -5.81 1.81 17.62
C ARG A 141 -6.75 1.75 16.41
N ALA A 142 -6.87 2.84 15.64
CA ALA A 142 -7.65 2.83 14.40
C ALA A 142 -7.10 1.82 13.39
N LEU A 143 -5.77 1.83 13.15
CA LEU A 143 -5.10 0.85 12.28
C LEU A 143 -5.34 -0.59 12.74
N LEU A 144 -5.18 -0.88 14.03
CA LEU A 144 -5.41 -2.23 14.57
C LEU A 144 -6.89 -2.64 14.49
N GLY A 145 -7.81 -1.68 14.55
CA GLY A 145 -9.23 -1.90 14.27
C GLY A 145 -9.48 -2.35 12.82
N GLU A 146 -8.88 -1.69 11.84
CA GLU A 146 -8.96 -2.10 10.43
C GLU A 146 -8.34 -3.49 10.21
N LEU A 147 -7.20 -3.77 10.84
CA LEU A 147 -6.56 -5.09 10.78
C LEU A 147 -7.41 -6.17 11.45
N ALA A 148 -8.19 -5.83 12.49
CA ALA A 148 -9.14 -6.73 13.12
C ALA A 148 -10.34 -7.00 12.20
N ALA A 149 -10.86 -5.97 11.52
CA ALA A 149 -11.90 -6.13 10.51
C ALA A 149 -11.45 -7.02 9.32
N LEU A 150 -10.14 -7.02 9.03
CA LEU A 150 -9.51 -7.94 8.08
C LEU A 150 -9.28 -9.35 8.63
N GLY A 151 -9.46 -9.61 9.93
CA GLY A 151 -9.19 -10.92 10.55
C GLY A 151 -7.70 -11.22 10.75
N LEU A 152 -6.82 -10.22 10.68
CA LEU A 152 -5.37 -10.37 10.84
C LEU A 152 -4.91 -10.24 12.30
N VAL A 153 -5.70 -9.53 13.10
CA VAL A 153 -5.53 -9.40 14.55
C VAL A 153 -6.86 -9.59 15.26
N GLU A 154 -6.81 -9.88 16.55
CA GLU A 154 -7.98 -10.02 17.41
C GLU A 154 -7.89 -8.99 18.53
N SER A 155 -9.01 -8.33 18.82
CA SER A 155 -9.12 -7.44 19.98
C SER A 155 -9.25 -8.28 21.25
N GLU A 156 -8.31 -8.11 22.17
CA GLU A 156 -8.42 -8.69 23.52
C GLU A 156 -9.14 -7.72 24.48
N SER A 157 -9.01 -6.42 24.22
CA SER A 157 -9.67 -5.34 24.96
C SER A 157 -9.67 -4.06 24.13
N THR A 158 -10.27 -2.98 24.64
CA THR A 158 -10.32 -1.67 23.97
C THR A 158 -8.95 -1.12 23.54
N SER A 159 -7.85 -1.58 24.15
CA SER A 159 -6.50 -1.09 23.87
C SER A 159 -5.46 -2.19 23.59
N ARG A 160 -5.85 -3.47 23.57
CA ARG A 160 -4.93 -4.58 23.32
C ARG A 160 -5.41 -5.45 22.18
N PHE A 161 -4.46 -5.79 21.31
CA PHE A 161 -4.68 -6.63 20.15
C PHE A 161 -3.61 -7.72 20.13
N ARG A 162 -3.99 -8.91 19.69
CA ARG A 162 -3.06 -10.02 19.42
C ARG A 162 -3.15 -10.44 17.96
N LEU A 163 -2.13 -11.12 17.46
CA LEU A 163 -2.18 -11.70 16.12
C LEU A 163 -3.26 -12.79 16.08
N SER A 164 -4.01 -12.85 14.99
CA SER A 164 -4.89 -13.99 14.74
C SER A 164 -4.10 -15.24 14.36
N GLY A 165 -4.80 -16.36 14.17
CA GLY A 165 -4.23 -17.58 13.62
C GLY A 165 -3.93 -17.51 12.11
N ALA A 166 -4.43 -16.48 11.40
CA ALA A 166 -4.25 -16.36 9.96
C ALA A 166 -2.80 -16.01 9.59
N ASP A 167 -2.32 -16.57 8.49
CA ASP A 167 -0.99 -16.30 7.94
C ASP A 167 -1.03 -16.32 6.39
N PRO A 168 -1.68 -15.31 5.77
CA PRO A 168 -1.79 -15.24 4.33
C PRO A 168 -0.41 -15.11 3.67
N THR A 169 -0.28 -15.71 2.48
CA THR A 169 0.89 -15.51 1.63
C THR A 169 0.93 -14.06 1.14
N LEU A 170 2.02 -13.36 1.44
CA LEU A 170 2.20 -11.97 1.06
C LEU A 170 2.77 -11.87 -0.36
N SER A 171 2.17 -11.03 -1.18
CA SER A 171 2.66 -10.64 -2.51
C SER A 171 2.72 -9.12 -2.66
N ILE A 172 3.52 -8.63 -3.61
CA ILE A 172 3.65 -7.22 -3.92
C ILE A 172 3.05 -6.97 -5.30
N VAL A 173 2.15 -6.00 -5.40
CA VAL A 173 1.54 -5.51 -6.64
C VAL A 173 1.96 -4.06 -6.82
N TYR A 174 2.46 -3.71 -8.00
CA TYR A 174 2.74 -2.32 -8.34
C TYR A 174 1.63 -1.76 -9.22
N VAL A 175 1.17 -0.55 -8.89
CA VAL A 175 0.30 0.25 -9.75
C VAL A 175 1.13 1.42 -10.28
N GLN A 176 1.38 1.47 -11.59
CA GLN A 176 2.35 2.42 -12.15
C GLN A 176 2.05 2.80 -13.62
N PRO A 177 2.68 3.85 -14.18
CA PRO A 177 2.32 4.34 -15.52
C PRO A 177 2.43 3.30 -16.63
N VAL A 178 3.51 2.52 -16.64
CA VAL A 178 3.81 1.49 -17.65
C VAL A 178 4.35 0.23 -17.01
N ARG A 179 4.18 -0.94 -17.64
CA ARG A 179 4.73 -2.20 -17.14
C ARG A 179 6.26 -2.16 -17.09
N SER A 180 6.82 -2.64 -15.98
CA SER A 180 8.25 -2.90 -15.83
C SER A 180 8.49 -4.36 -15.51
N GLY A 181 9.55 -4.94 -16.09
CA GLY A 181 9.96 -6.32 -15.82
C GLY A 181 8.97 -7.39 -16.29
N VAL A 182 9.45 -8.64 -16.32
CA VAL A 182 8.64 -9.80 -16.76
C VAL A 182 8.06 -10.57 -15.57
N SER A 183 8.62 -10.40 -14.37
CA SER A 183 8.30 -11.22 -13.19
C SER A 183 7.62 -10.46 -12.05
N GLU A 184 7.34 -9.17 -12.21
CA GLU A 184 6.65 -8.37 -11.18
C GLU A 184 5.13 -8.41 -11.45
N LEU A 185 4.31 -8.45 -10.40
CA LEU A 185 2.88 -8.23 -10.53
C LEU A 185 2.67 -6.72 -10.71
N VAL A 186 2.30 -6.33 -11.93
CA VAL A 186 2.17 -4.92 -12.31
C VAL A 186 0.83 -4.68 -12.98
N ILE A 187 0.11 -3.72 -12.43
CA ILE A 187 -1.08 -3.11 -13.01
C ILE A 187 -0.64 -1.77 -13.57
N ASP A 188 -0.55 -1.67 -14.89
CA ASP A 188 -0.25 -0.39 -15.52
C ASP A 188 -1.50 0.52 -15.58
N PHE A 189 -1.30 1.79 -15.91
CA PHE A 189 -2.41 2.75 -15.98
C PHE A 189 -3.38 2.46 -17.12
N ALA A 190 -2.96 1.78 -18.20
CA ALA A 190 -3.87 1.38 -19.27
C ALA A 190 -4.83 0.28 -18.80
N GLU A 191 -4.31 -0.72 -18.09
CA GLU A 191 -5.08 -1.78 -17.45
C GLU A 191 -6.02 -1.18 -16.41
N PHE A 192 -5.51 -0.35 -15.49
CA PHE A 192 -6.33 0.30 -14.45
C PHE A 192 -7.47 1.12 -15.08
N ALA A 193 -7.16 1.96 -16.07
CA ALA A 193 -8.15 2.78 -16.78
C ALA A 193 -9.24 1.93 -17.45
N THR A 194 -8.85 0.83 -18.11
CA THR A 194 -9.79 -0.07 -18.79
C THR A 194 -10.77 -0.72 -17.80
N ARG A 195 -10.29 -1.09 -16.61
CA ARG A 195 -11.13 -1.67 -15.57
C ARG A 195 -12.13 -0.66 -15.02
N ILE A 196 -11.70 0.54 -14.68
CA ILE A 196 -12.59 1.52 -14.05
C ILE A 196 -13.61 2.12 -15.03
N GLU A 197 -13.30 2.20 -16.34
CA GLU A 197 -14.31 2.60 -17.34
C GLU A 197 -15.47 1.63 -17.42
N SER A 198 -15.21 0.33 -17.22
CA SER A 198 -16.26 -0.69 -17.25
C SER A 198 -17.24 -0.62 -16.08
N SER A 199 -16.90 0.14 -15.02
CA SER A 199 -17.76 0.30 -13.83
C SER A 199 -18.99 1.19 -14.09
N GLY A 200 -18.99 1.99 -15.16
CA GLY A 200 -20.07 2.93 -15.50
C GLY A 200 -20.10 4.22 -14.66
N ASP A 201 -19.25 4.36 -13.65
CA ASP A 201 -19.16 5.56 -12.83
C ASP A 201 -18.58 6.76 -13.60
N GLU A 202 -19.14 7.94 -13.41
CA GLU A 202 -18.70 9.16 -14.10
C GLU A 202 -17.29 9.58 -13.67
N ILE A 203 -17.00 9.51 -12.36
CA ILE A 203 -15.66 9.84 -11.84
C ILE A 203 -14.64 8.83 -12.35
N GLY A 204 -14.99 7.54 -12.40
CA GLY A 204 -14.16 6.48 -12.98
C GLY A 204 -13.80 6.73 -14.43
N ARG A 205 -14.76 7.14 -15.28
CA ARG A 205 -14.50 7.46 -16.70
C ARG A 205 -13.59 8.68 -16.88
N ILE A 206 -13.80 9.74 -16.09
CA ILE A 206 -12.93 10.91 -16.10
C ILE A 206 -11.52 10.49 -15.67
N PHE A 207 -11.40 9.77 -14.55
CA PHE A 207 -10.12 9.34 -14.02
C PHE A 207 -9.35 8.44 -15.00
N ALA A 208 -10.03 7.51 -15.67
CA ALA A 208 -9.44 6.67 -16.71
C ALA A 208 -8.85 7.47 -17.88
N THR A 209 -9.54 8.53 -18.30
CA THR A 209 -9.04 9.44 -19.33
C THR A 209 -7.71 10.09 -18.91
N HIS A 210 -7.62 10.54 -17.66
CA HIS A 210 -6.41 11.15 -17.12
C HIS A 210 -5.28 10.15 -16.86
N LEU A 211 -5.59 8.93 -16.38
CA LEU A 211 -4.61 7.85 -16.22
C LEU A 211 -3.87 7.56 -17.53
N ARG A 212 -4.59 7.50 -18.66
CA ARG A 212 -3.97 7.28 -19.98
C ARG A 212 -3.04 8.42 -20.39
N ARG A 213 -3.37 9.67 -20.05
CA ARG A 213 -2.45 10.80 -20.23
C ARG A 213 -1.24 10.68 -19.34
N TRP A 214 -1.39 10.10 -18.14
CA TRP A 214 -0.32 9.99 -17.17
C TRP A 214 0.67 8.86 -17.43
N MET A 215 0.41 8.02 -18.44
CA MET A 215 1.36 7.01 -18.93
C MET A 215 2.64 7.63 -19.49
N THR A 216 2.58 8.86 -20.00
CA THR A 216 3.76 9.59 -20.46
C THR A 216 4.46 10.29 -19.30
N GLU A 217 5.79 10.29 -19.32
CA GLU A 217 6.61 10.95 -18.30
C GLU A 217 6.30 12.46 -18.25
N PRO A 218 6.17 13.04 -17.04
CA PRO A 218 5.99 14.48 -16.91
C PRO A 218 7.27 15.22 -17.32
N GLY A 219 7.12 16.22 -18.19
CA GLY A 219 8.22 17.08 -18.65
C GLY A 219 8.99 16.51 -19.85
N ALA A 220 8.50 15.40 -20.42
CA ALA A 220 8.88 14.92 -21.75
C ALA A 220 8.22 15.76 -22.86
#